data_AF-A0A8H5PFT4-F1
#
_entry.id   AF-A0A8H5PFT4-F1
#
_cell.length_a   1.000
_cell.length_b   1.000
_cell.length_c   1.000
_cell.angle_alpha   90.00
_cell.angle_beta   90.00
_cell.angle_gamma   90.00
#
_symmetry.space_group_name_H-M   'P 1'
#
loop_
_entity.id
_entity.type
_entity.pdbx_description
1 polymer ?
#
loop_
_entity_poly.entity_id
_entity_poly.type
_entity_poly.pdbx_seq_one_letter_code
_entity_poly.pdbx_strand_id
1 'polypeptide(L)'
;MASQGNPPQDPAEPAPDVQEKIQPLCSDYQNGICKHGKDCKLTHDPDAIYLPKPTLEIRKLQAQLSNSLMGCRPETQSLSESSTAAMGVCENVLKILDSPYRDLHQEVARTFANERHGLQNMIATVKTSLKTEGNKLPCATAFIKVITHSSFLNCSAIESEVNTIYAIFGGKDGHDGMGFMSFLCRGRLASLEDFNGSLSSEAYEKELRSARVCHELVRRAPRSRFLTKQPMFLDTLDNLVGRMCDKFPRNNLDELIRRLDIIKRLAASPKTHLAREDTPRALEQGSQDNLTSNPTIIDEPGGRHDNDFADIADVAILPTTQELIRVYEEYLPSTNFSNHHVLEDIFQRYIDSLFRLIRYDTMGPIAKVLRSLENSDNPMEGCLDQQDIRADTYLSCSVHDIFMTHRQELRVMLSFPLPPEISNQSSQR
;
A
#
# COMPACT_ATOMS: atom_id res chain seq x y z
N MET A 1 -12.13 36.91 -55.59
CA MET A 1 -11.64 35.70 -56.29
C MET A 1 -11.53 34.58 -55.27
N ALA A 2 -12.19 33.46 -55.57
CA ALA A 2 -12.12 32.13 -54.94
C ALA A 2 -12.24 32.03 -53.40
N SER A 3 -13.49 31.87 -52.95
CA SER A 3 -13.85 31.00 -51.83
C SER A 3 -13.63 29.54 -52.28
N GLN A 4 -12.83 28.77 -51.55
CA GLN A 4 -12.86 27.31 -51.64
C GLN A 4 -13.47 26.77 -50.34
N GLY A 5 -14.67 26.21 -50.47
CA GLY A 5 -15.36 25.50 -49.41
C GLY A 5 -14.73 24.13 -49.18
N ASN A 6 -14.63 23.75 -47.91
CA ASN A 6 -14.35 22.36 -47.53
C ASN A 6 -15.54 21.47 -47.95
N PRO A 7 -15.30 20.23 -48.43
CA PRO A 7 -16.37 19.31 -48.78
C PRO A 7 -17.08 18.82 -47.49
N PRO A 8 -18.35 18.37 -47.59
CA PRO A 8 -19.07 17.85 -46.45
C PRO A 8 -18.42 16.55 -45.97
N GLN A 9 -18.03 16.50 -44.69
CA GLN A 9 -17.65 15.27 -44.02
C GLN A 9 -18.92 14.43 -43.83
N ASP A 10 -18.97 13.26 -44.46
CA ASP A 10 -19.95 12.23 -44.15
C ASP A 10 -19.90 11.86 -42.66
N PRO A 11 -21.04 11.57 -42.02
CA PRO A 11 -21.06 11.17 -40.62
C PRO A 11 -20.29 9.87 -40.45
N ALA A 12 -19.25 9.90 -39.61
CA ALA A 12 -18.49 8.73 -39.24
C ALA A 12 -19.43 7.64 -38.69
N GLU A 13 -19.40 6.46 -39.29
CA GLU A 13 -20.08 5.28 -38.76
C GLU A 13 -19.61 5.02 -37.31
N PRO A 14 -20.52 4.68 -36.39
CA PRO A 14 -20.15 4.35 -35.03
C PRO A 14 -19.26 3.10 -35.04
N ALA A 15 -18.08 3.20 -34.42
CA ALA A 15 -17.16 2.07 -34.26
C ALA A 15 -17.87 0.90 -33.54
N PRO A 16 -17.61 -0.36 -33.95
CA PRO A 16 -18.25 -1.51 -33.33
C PRO A 16 -17.86 -1.61 -31.85
N ASP A 17 -18.87 -1.80 -31.00
CA ASP A 17 -18.74 -2.10 -29.57
C ASP A 17 -18.01 -3.45 -29.40
N VAL A 18 -16.68 -3.41 -29.28
CA VAL A 18 -15.87 -4.60 -29.00
C VAL A 18 -15.81 -4.82 -27.49
N GLN A 19 -16.97 -5.13 -26.89
CA GLN A 19 -17.00 -6.07 -25.78
C GLN A 19 -16.80 -7.47 -26.36
N GLU A 20 -15.55 -7.87 -26.61
CA GLU A 20 -15.23 -9.27 -26.86
C GLU A 20 -15.61 -10.09 -25.63
N LYS A 21 -16.83 -10.64 -25.65
CA LYS A 21 -17.26 -11.69 -24.73
C LYS A 21 -16.36 -12.90 -24.96
N ILE A 22 -15.33 -13.06 -24.14
CA ILE A 22 -14.49 -14.26 -24.11
C ILE A 22 -15.42 -15.46 -23.95
N GLN A 23 -15.58 -16.25 -25.01
CA GLN A 23 -16.49 -17.39 -25.00
C GLN A 23 -15.88 -18.52 -24.16
N PRO A 24 -16.63 -19.10 -23.20
CA PRO A 24 -16.11 -20.19 -22.38
C PRO A 24 -15.90 -21.47 -23.22
N LEU A 25 -14.78 -22.16 -22.98
CA LEU A 25 -14.45 -23.43 -23.63
C LEU A 25 -15.40 -24.56 -23.19
N CYS A 26 -15.78 -25.40 -24.14
CA CYS A 26 -16.60 -26.58 -23.86
C CYS A 26 -15.81 -27.64 -23.07
N SER A 27 -16.21 -27.93 -21.83
CA SER A 27 -15.58 -28.99 -21.04
C SER A 27 -15.81 -30.39 -21.59
N ASP A 28 -16.93 -30.62 -22.28
CA ASP A 28 -17.22 -31.91 -22.90
C ASP A 28 -16.33 -32.13 -24.13
N TYR A 29 -15.93 -31.05 -24.81
CA TYR A 29 -15.00 -31.11 -25.94
C TYR A 29 -13.58 -31.42 -25.47
N GLN A 30 -13.12 -30.80 -24.37
CA GLN A 30 -11.82 -31.14 -23.76
C GLN A 30 -11.72 -32.61 -23.36
N ASN A 31 -12.84 -33.24 -23.02
CA ASN A 31 -12.90 -34.65 -22.64
C ASN A 31 -13.28 -35.58 -23.81
N GLY A 32 -13.39 -35.07 -25.04
CA GLY A 32 -13.72 -35.86 -26.24
C GLY A 32 -15.16 -36.39 -26.30
N ILE A 33 -16.06 -35.86 -25.48
CA ILE A 33 -17.45 -36.34 -25.30
C ILE A 33 -18.51 -35.33 -25.76
N CYS A 34 -18.12 -34.18 -26.31
CA CYS A 34 -19.07 -33.18 -26.78
C CYS A 34 -19.92 -33.71 -27.95
N LYS A 35 -21.24 -33.81 -27.72
CA LYS A 35 -22.21 -34.26 -28.73
C LYS A 35 -22.68 -33.15 -29.67
N HIS A 36 -22.38 -31.89 -29.35
CA HIS A 36 -22.87 -30.72 -30.06
C HIS A 36 -21.94 -30.24 -31.18
N GLY A 37 -20.69 -30.72 -31.25
CA GLY A 37 -19.78 -30.43 -32.35
C GLY A 37 -19.69 -28.93 -32.66
N LYS A 38 -19.93 -28.54 -33.92
CA LYS A 38 -19.90 -27.13 -34.36
C LYS A 38 -21.06 -26.27 -33.85
N ASP A 39 -22.14 -26.89 -33.36
CA ASP A 39 -23.33 -26.21 -32.84
C ASP A 39 -23.26 -26.00 -31.31
N CYS A 40 -22.10 -26.25 -30.69
CA CYS A 40 -21.92 -26.02 -29.27
C CYS A 40 -21.96 -24.53 -28.96
N LYS A 41 -22.75 -24.13 -27.95
CA LYS A 41 -22.79 -22.75 -27.44
C LYS A 41 -21.46 -22.30 -26.80
N LEU A 42 -20.56 -23.26 -26.55
CA LEU A 42 -19.24 -23.08 -25.97
C LEU A 42 -18.20 -23.34 -27.07
N THR A 43 -17.13 -22.56 -27.10
CA THR A 43 -16.15 -22.63 -28.18
C THR A 43 -15.29 -23.91 -28.10
N HIS A 44 -14.89 -24.39 -29.28
CA HIS A 44 -14.02 -25.54 -29.52
C HIS A 44 -12.70 -25.13 -30.21
N ASP A 45 -12.46 -23.83 -30.37
CA ASP A 45 -11.31 -23.27 -31.09
C ASP A 45 -10.00 -23.56 -30.33
N PRO A 46 -9.02 -24.29 -30.88
CA PRO A 46 -7.76 -24.55 -30.20
C PRO A 46 -6.90 -23.28 -29.98
N ASP A 47 -7.13 -22.21 -30.75
CA ASP A 47 -6.30 -20.99 -30.73
C ASP A 47 -6.88 -19.87 -29.86
N ALA A 48 -8.09 -20.03 -29.32
CA ALA A 48 -8.66 -19.06 -28.40
C ALA A 48 -7.97 -19.13 -27.01
N ILE A 49 -7.64 -17.96 -26.47
CA ILE A 49 -7.05 -17.85 -25.12
C ILE A 49 -8.14 -18.17 -24.10
N TYR A 50 -8.05 -19.36 -23.50
CA TYR A 50 -8.96 -19.79 -22.45
C TYR A 50 -8.39 -19.52 -21.06
N LEU A 51 -9.23 -19.08 -20.14
CA LEU A 51 -8.99 -19.34 -18.72
C LEU A 51 -9.23 -20.84 -18.48
N PRO A 52 -8.21 -21.62 -18.10
CA PRO A 52 -8.41 -23.02 -17.75
C PRO A 52 -9.43 -23.12 -16.61
N LYS A 53 -10.25 -24.17 -16.57
CA LYS A 53 -11.06 -24.43 -15.36
C LYS A 53 -10.10 -24.82 -14.23
N PRO A 54 -10.33 -24.36 -12.98
CA PRO A 54 -9.53 -24.81 -11.85
C PRO A 54 -9.50 -26.32 -11.77
N THR A 55 -8.29 -26.87 -11.63
CA THR A 55 -8.11 -28.32 -11.49
C THR A 55 -8.84 -28.82 -10.24
N LEU A 56 -9.26 -30.09 -10.27
CA LEU A 56 -9.91 -30.72 -9.13
C LEU A 56 -9.05 -30.60 -7.86
N GLU A 57 -7.73 -30.71 -8.00
CA GLU A 57 -6.78 -30.55 -6.90
C GLU A 57 -6.80 -29.14 -6.31
N ILE A 58 -6.77 -28.09 -7.13
CA ILE A 58 -6.81 -26.71 -6.63
C ILE A 58 -8.15 -26.40 -5.94
N ARG A 59 -9.27 -26.93 -6.45
CA ARG A 59 -10.58 -26.79 -5.77
C ARG A 59 -10.62 -27.52 -4.43
N LYS A 60 -10.01 -28.71 -4.34
CA LYS A 60 -9.88 -29.44 -3.05
C LYS A 60 -9.08 -28.63 -2.05
N LEU A 61 -7.93 -28.08 -2.46
CA LEU A 61 -7.10 -27.25 -1.59
C LEU A 61 -7.87 -26.01 -1.07
N GLN A 62 -8.61 -25.35 -1.96
CA GLN A 62 -9.45 -24.21 -1.59
C GLN A 62 -10.55 -24.61 -0.61
N ALA A 63 -11.28 -25.69 -0.86
CA ALA A 63 -12.35 -26.18 0.02
C ALA A 63 -11.83 -26.64 1.40
N GLN A 64 -10.57 -27.08 1.48
CA GLN A 64 -9.95 -27.53 2.73
C GLN A 64 -9.38 -26.39 3.57
N LEU A 65 -9.16 -25.21 2.98
CA LEU A 65 -8.45 -24.11 3.64
C LEU A 65 -9.09 -23.68 4.96
N SER A 66 -10.40 -23.42 4.98
CA SER A 66 -11.11 -23.01 6.20
C SER A 66 -11.00 -24.07 7.30
N ASN A 67 -11.12 -25.35 6.94
CA ASN A 67 -10.98 -26.45 7.89
C ASN A 67 -9.55 -26.52 8.45
N SER A 68 -8.53 -26.29 7.61
CA SER A 68 -7.14 -26.28 8.06
C SER A 68 -6.84 -25.11 9.00
N LEU A 69 -7.36 -23.92 8.71
CA LEU A 69 -7.22 -22.74 9.59
C LEU A 69 -7.95 -22.95 10.93
N MET A 70 -9.15 -23.53 10.91
CA MET A 70 -9.89 -23.90 12.11
C MET A 70 -9.20 -25.00 12.94
N GLY A 71 -8.42 -25.85 12.27
CA GLY A 71 -7.60 -26.90 12.88
C GLY A 71 -6.30 -26.40 13.51
N CYS A 72 -5.83 -25.18 13.19
CA CYS A 72 -4.72 -24.54 13.88
C CYS A 72 -5.15 -24.15 15.30
N ARG A 73 -5.09 -25.08 16.25
CA ARG A 73 -5.43 -24.85 17.67
C ARG A 73 -4.18 -24.92 18.55
N PRO A 74 -3.97 -23.94 19.45
CA PRO A 74 -2.76 -23.87 20.27
C PRO A 74 -2.69 -24.90 21.42
N GLU A 75 -3.81 -25.52 21.79
CA GLU A 75 -3.94 -26.17 23.11
C GLU A 75 -3.73 -27.70 23.11
N THR A 76 -3.59 -28.36 21.96
CA THR A 76 -3.60 -29.84 21.90
C THR A 76 -2.44 -30.50 21.15
N GLN A 77 -1.53 -29.73 20.55
CA GLN A 77 -0.45 -30.25 19.69
C GLN A 77 0.92 -29.80 20.17
N SER A 78 1.95 -30.62 19.92
CA SER A 78 3.33 -30.17 20.13
C SER A 78 3.68 -29.00 19.19
N LEU A 79 4.67 -28.19 19.57
CA LEU A 79 5.12 -27.05 18.75
C LEU A 79 5.61 -27.49 17.36
N SER A 80 6.24 -28.67 17.26
CA SER A 80 6.74 -29.25 16.01
C SER A 80 5.58 -29.65 15.07
N GLU A 81 4.56 -30.31 15.60
CA GLU A 81 3.36 -30.68 14.83
C GLU A 81 2.60 -29.44 14.35
N SER A 82 2.45 -28.46 15.25
CA SER A 82 1.79 -27.19 14.92
C SER A 82 2.54 -26.43 13.83
N SER A 83 3.88 -26.36 13.93
CA SER A 83 4.75 -25.71 12.94
C SER A 83 4.65 -26.39 11.56
N THR A 84 4.63 -27.73 11.55
CA THR A 84 4.47 -28.53 10.34
C THR A 84 3.11 -28.32 9.70
N ALA A 85 2.04 -28.28 10.51
CA ALA A 85 0.69 -27.99 10.04
C ALA A 85 0.59 -26.58 9.44
N ALA A 86 1.12 -25.56 10.13
CA ALA A 86 1.14 -24.17 9.65
C ALA A 86 1.92 -24.02 8.33
N MET A 87 3.05 -24.73 8.19
CA MET A 87 3.79 -24.80 6.94
C MET A 87 2.96 -25.42 5.81
N GLY A 88 2.31 -26.55 6.07
CA GLY A 88 1.46 -27.23 5.08
C GLY A 88 0.29 -26.37 4.61
N VAL A 89 -0.32 -25.59 5.51
CA VAL A 89 -1.35 -24.59 5.14
C VAL A 89 -0.75 -23.55 4.20
N CYS A 90 0.40 -22.97 4.54
CA CYS A 90 1.05 -21.96 3.71
C CYS A 90 1.44 -22.52 2.32
N GLU A 91 1.97 -23.74 2.24
CA GLU A 91 2.33 -24.37 0.97
C GLU A 91 1.11 -24.64 0.07
N ASN A 92 0.00 -25.08 0.66
CA ASN A 92 -1.24 -25.28 -0.07
C ASN A 92 -1.80 -23.96 -0.59
N VAL A 93 -1.72 -22.89 0.20
CA VAL A 93 -2.09 -21.55 -0.22
C VAL A 93 -1.19 -21.06 -1.36
N LEU A 94 0.12 -21.25 -1.29
CA LEU A 94 1.04 -20.87 -2.36
C LEU A 94 0.71 -21.58 -3.67
N LYS A 95 0.39 -22.89 -3.65
CA LYS A 95 -0.07 -23.61 -4.85
C LYS A 95 -1.32 -22.99 -5.49
N ILE A 96 -2.22 -22.42 -4.68
CA ILE A 96 -3.39 -21.70 -5.19
C ILE A 96 -2.95 -20.35 -5.77
N LEU A 97 -2.10 -19.59 -5.07
CA LEU A 97 -1.69 -18.24 -5.48
C LEU A 97 -0.77 -18.20 -6.71
N ASP A 98 0.02 -19.26 -6.91
CA ASP A 98 0.86 -19.46 -8.10
C ASP A 98 0.04 -19.95 -9.32
N SER A 99 -1.24 -20.26 -9.12
CA SER A 99 -2.15 -20.66 -10.20
C SER A 99 -2.64 -19.45 -11.01
N PRO A 100 -3.19 -19.65 -12.23
CA PRO A 100 -3.73 -18.54 -13.02
C PRO A 100 -5.13 -18.07 -12.53
N TYR A 101 -5.70 -18.66 -11.49
CA TYR A 101 -7.10 -18.48 -11.10
C TYR A 101 -7.30 -17.32 -10.12
N ARG A 102 -7.41 -16.09 -10.65
CA ARG A 102 -7.57 -14.86 -9.85
C ARG A 102 -8.72 -14.91 -8.85
N ASP A 103 -9.86 -15.48 -9.22
CA ASP A 103 -11.02 -15.60 -8.32
C ASP A 103 -10.69 -16.42 -7.06
N LEU A 104 -9.88 -17.48 -7.22
CA LEU A 104 -9.43 -18.29 -6.09
C LEU A 104 -8.44 -17.53 -5.21
N HIS A 105 -7.60 -16.66 -5.78
CA HIS A 105 -6.69 -15.83 -4.98
C HIS A 105 -7.48 -14.87 -4.09
N GLN A 106 -8.56 -14.29 -4.63
CA GLN A 106 -9.44 -13.43 -3.86
C GLN A 106 -10.14 -14.21 -2.74
N GLU A 107 -10.59 -15.43 -3.03
CA GLU A 107 -11.27 -16.27 -2.04
C GLU A 107 -10.35 -16.72 -0.91
N VAL A 108 -9.07 -16.99 -1.20
CA VAL A 108 -8.06 -17.25 -0.17
C VAL A 108 -7.90 -16.03 0.74
N ALA A 109 -7.80 -14.82 0.20
CA ALA A 109 -7.68 -13.60 0.99
C ALA A 109 -8.91 -13.38 1.90
N ARG A 110 -10.12 -13.58 1.37
CA ARG A 110 -11.37 -13.53 2.15
C ARG A 110 -11.38 -14.57 3.26
N THR A 111 -11.02 -15.82 2.94
CA THR A 111 -10.93 -16.90 3.93
C THR A 111 -9.97 -16.55 5.06
N PHE A 112 -8.77 -16.03 4.75
CA PHE A 112 -7.80 -15.59 5.74
C PHE A 112 -8.33 -14.45 6.63
N ALA A 113 -9.04 -13.49 6.04
CA ALA A 113 -9.60 -12.34 6.76
C ALA A 113 -10.83 -12.71 7.61
N ASN A 114 -11.61 -13.69 7.17
CA ASN A 114 -12.81 -14.19 7.86
C ASN A 114 -12.44 -15.14 9.01
N GLU A 115 -11.52 -16.08 8.79
CA GLU A 115 -11.04 -17.04 9.78
C GLU A 115 -10.00 -16.42 10.72
N ARG A 116 -10.34 -15.30 11.36
CA ARG A 116 -9.42 -14.48 12.15
C ARG A 116 -8.70 -15.27 13.23
N HIS A 117 -9.40 -16.16 13.93
CA HIS A 117 -8.82 -16.96 15.00
C HIS A 117 -7.84 -18.01 14.46
N GLY A 118 -8.16 -18.65 13.34
CA GLY A 118 -7.26 -19.60 12.68
C GLY A 118 -5.98 -18.91 12.19
N LEU A 119 -6.11 -17.73 11.58
CA LEU A 119 -4.97 -16.91 11.18
C LEU A 119 -4.14 -16.44 12.38
N GLN A 120 -4.78 -15.99 13.47
CA GLN A 120 -4.10 -15.62 14.71
C GLN A 120 -3.30 -16.77 15.30
N ASN A 121 -3.87 -17.98 15.35
CA ASN A 121 -3.21 -19.17 15.86
C ASN A 121 -2.02 -19.56 14.97
N MET A 122 -2.19 -19.55 13.65
CA MET A 122 -1.11 -19.80 12.69
C MET A 122 0.03 -18.79 12.88
N ILE A 123 -0.28 -17.50 13.01
CA ILE A 123 0.71 -16.44 13.26
C ILE A 123 1.41 -16.66 14.62
N ALA A 124 0.68 -17.06 15.66
CA ALA A 124 1.24 -17.36 16.97
C ALA A 124 2.20 -18.55 16.91
N THR A 125 1.83 -19.62 16.20
CA THR A 125 2.70 -20.78 15.94
C THR A 125 3.97 -20.34 15.22
N VAL A 126 3.85 -19.62 14.11
CA VAL A 126 4.98 -19.12 13.31
C VAL A 126 5.92 -18.25 14.16
N LYS A 127 5.36 -17.35 14.99
CA LYS A 127 6.13 -16.48 15.89
C LYS A 127 6.82 -17.27 17.01
N THR A 128 6.17 -18.29 17.57
CA THR A 128 6.70 -19.11 18.66
C THR A 128 7.82 -20.01 18.16
N SER A 129 7.63 -20.68 17.03
CA SER A 129 8.66 -21.52 16.43
C SER A 129 9.93 -20.73 16.09
N LEU A 130 9.82 -19.45 15.71
CA LEU A 130 10.97 -18.60 15.41
C LEU A 130 11.85 -18.38 16.65
N LYS A 131 11.24 -18.25 17.83
CA LYS A 131 11.97 -18.09 19.10
C LYS A 131 12.71 -19.36 19.52
N THR A 132 12.18 -20.54 19.16
CA THR A 132 12.72 -21.83 19.59
C THR A 132 13.73 -22.41 18.60
N GLU A 133 13.47 -22.33 17.29
CA GLU A 133 14.29 -22.96 16.23
C GLU A 133 15.22 -21.96 15.51
N GLY A 134 15.11 -20.66 15.82
CA GLY A 134 15.95 -19.62 15.23
C GLY A 134 15.75 -19.46 13.72
N ASN A 135 16.83 -19.14 12.99
CA ASN A 135 16.77 -18.71 11.59
C ASN A 135 16.38 -19.80 10.57
N LYS A 136 16.34 -21.07 10.97
CA LYS A 136 16.06 -22.20 10.07
C LYS A 136 14.61 -22.65 10.21
N LEU A 137 13.67 -21.71 10.02
CA LEU A 137 12.24 -22.00 10.17
C LEU A 137 11.51 -22.00 8.81
N PRO A 138 11.17 -23.18 8.27
CA PRO A 138 10.41 -23.32 7.03
C PRO A 138 9.02 -22.66 7.08
N CYS A 139 8.29 -22.78 8.20
CA CYS A 139 6.94 -22.24 8.32
C CYS A 139 6.90 -20.70 8.25
N ALA A 140 7.85 -20.00 8.89
CA ALA A 140 7.99 -18.55 8.76
C ALA A 140 8.33 -18.13 7.32
N THR A 141 9.20 -18.89 6.65
CA THR A 141 9.56 -18.62 5.25
C THR A 141 8.34 -18.80 4.34
N ALA A 142 7.55 -19.85 4.54
CA ALA A 142 6.32 -20.11 3.79
C ALA A 142 5.27 -19.01 4.04
N PHE A 143 5.07 -18.62 5.30
CA PHE A 143 4.14 -17.55 5.68
C PHE A 143 4.50 -16.21 5.04
N ILE A 144 5.79 -15.82 5.06
CA ILE A 144 6.29 -14.61 4.40
C ILE A 144 6.02 -14.65 2.90
N LYS A 145 6.22 -15.80 2.24
CA LYS A 145 5.91 -15.96 0.80
C LYS A 145 4.43 -15.73 0.51
N VAL A 146 3.52 -16.22 1.37
CA VAL A 146 2.07 -16.02 1.20
C VAL A 146 1.70 -14.55 1.29
N ILE A 147 2.07 -13.86 2.38
CA ILE A 147 1.63 -12.47 2.59
C ILE A 147 2.30 -11.47 1.64
N THR A 148 3.44 -11.82 1.05
CA THR A 148 4.14 -11.00 0.05
C THR A 148 3.82 -11.37 -1.40
N HIS A 149 2.90 -12.31 -1.62
CA HIS A 149 2.55 -12.76 -2.95
C HIS A 149 1.94 -11.62 -3.79
N SER A 150 2.32 -11.53 -5.07
CA SER A 150 1.88 -10.44 -5.96
C SER A 150 0.35 -10.39 -6.12
N SER A 151 -0.31 -11.54 -6.18
CA SER A 151 -1.78 -11.64 -6.20
C SER A 151 -2.47 -11.01 -4.98
N PHE A 152 -1.80 -10.93 -3.84
CA PHE A 152 -2.32 -10.24 -2.65
C PHE A 152 -1.99 -8.75 -2.70
N LEU A 153 -0.74 -8.40 -2.98
CA LEU A 153 -0.29 -7.01 -2.88
C LEU A 153 -0.75 -6.12 -4.04
N ASN A 154 -1.00 -6.68 -5.23
CA ASN A 154 -1.33 -5.93 -6.44
C ASN A 154 -2.82 -6.01 -6.84
N CYS A 155 -3.70 -6.48 -5.95
CA CYS A 155 -5.12 -6.66 -6.22
C CYS A 155 -5.96 -5.72 -5.35
N SER A 156 -6.57 -4.69 -5.95
CA SER A 156 -7.42 -3.72 -5.24
C SER A 156 -8.73 -4.34 -4.73
N ALA A 157 -9.26 -5.36 -5.41
CA ALA A 157 -10.52 -6.02 -5.05
C ALA A 157 -10.50 -6.74 -3.69
N ILE A 158 -9.32 -6.98 -3.11
CA ILE A 158 -9.14 -7.62 -1.81
C ILE A 158 -8.32 -6.76 -0.83
N GLU A 159 -8.28 -5.45 -1.07
CA GLU A 159 -7.46 -4.54 -0.28
C GLU A 159 -7.89 -4.51 1.20
N SER A 160 -9.20 -4.58 1.46
CA SER A 160 -9.76 -4.64 2.82
C SER A 160 -9.36 -5.92 3.56
N GLU A 161 -9.42 -7.06 2.89
CA GLU A 161 -9.04 -8.36 3.40
C GLU A 161 -7.53 -8.40 3.69
N VAL A 162 -6.70 -7.92 2.76
CA VAL A 162 -5.24 -7.84 2.93
C VAL A 162 -4.89 -6.89 4.07
N ASN A 163 -5.56 -5.75 4.21
CA ASN A 163 -5.38 -4.85 5.35
C ASN A 163 -5.73 -5.55 6.67
N THR A 164 -6.79 -6.37 6.69
CA THR A 164 -7.16 -7.18 7.85
C THR A 164 -6.05 -8.20 8.20
N ILE A 165 -5.49 -8.89 7.21
CA ILE A 165 -4.38 -9.85 7.40
C ILE A 165 -3.17 -9.15 8.02
N TYR A 166 -2.76 -8.00 7.48
CA TYR A 166 -1.62 -7.23 8.00
C TYR A 166 -1.90 -6.61 9.38
N ALA A 167 -3.13 -6.21 9.67
CA ALA A 167 -3.53 -5.73 10.99
C ALA A 167 -3.46 -6.85 12.05
N ILE A 168 -3.94 -8.05 11.72
CA ILE A 168 -3.84 -9.23 12.59
C ILE A 168 -2.37 -9.61 12.81
N PHE A 169 -1.56 -9.61 11.74
CA PHE A 169 -0.14 -9.92 11.84
C PHE A 169 0.64 -8.89 12.67
N GLY A 170 0.32 -7.60 12.50
CA GLY A 170 0.85 -6.50 13.29
C GLY A 170 0.53 -6.59 14.77
N GLY A 171 -0.64 -7.13 15.13
CA GLY A 171 -1.10 -7.22 16.52
C GLY A 171 -1.70 -5.92 17.05
N LYS A 172 -2.28 -5.96 18.25
CA LYS A 172 -3.09 -4.84 18.82
C LYS A 172 -2.32 -3.52 18.87
N ASP A 173 -1.03 -3.56 19.14
CA ASP A 173 -0.16 -2.37 19.25
C ASP A 173 0.86 -2.25 18.10
N GLY A 174 0.73 -3.07 17.05
CA GLY A 174 1.74 -3.15 15.99
C GLY A 174 3.06 -3.83 16.40
N HIS A 175 3.17 -4.23 17.67
CA HIS A 175 4.35 -4.84 18.27
C HIS A 175 4.64 -6.25 17.80
N ASP A 176 3.61 -7.04 17.55
CA ASP A 176 3.80 -8.47 17.35
C ASP A 176 4.38 -8.76 15.96
N GLY A 177 3.93 -8.04 14.92
CA GLY A 177 4.43 -8.23 13.55
C GLY A 177 5.81 -7.60 13.33
N MET A 178 5.97 -6.34 13.74
CA MET A 178 7.26 -5.64 13.59
C MET A 178 8.34 -6.23 14.49
N GLY A 179 8.00 -6.62 15.72
CA GLY A 179 8.91 -7.34 16.62
C GLY A 179 9.34 -8.69 16.07
N PHE A 180 8.43 -9.44 15.43
CA PHE A 180 8.77 -10.67 14.71
C PHE A 180 9.75 -10.41 13.56
N MET A 181 9.51 -9.40 12.74
CA MET A 181 10.41 -9.04 11.64
C MET A 181 11.78 -8.57 12.15
N SER A 182 11.81 -7.77 13.22
CA SER A 182 13.06 -7.35 13.89
C SER A 182 13.87 -8.54 14.38
N PHE A 183 13.22 -9.51 15.04
CA PHE A 183 13.90 -10.73 15.48
C PHE A 183 14.46 -11.54 14.30
N LEU A 184 13.67 -11.70 13.23
CA LEU A 184 14.10 -12.39 12.02
C LEU A 184 15.29 -11.69 11.35
N CYS A 185 15.24 -10.36 11.19
CA CYS A 185 16.33 -9.57 10.59
C CYS A 185 17.61 -9.62 11.43
N ARG A 186 17.53 -9.53 12.77
CA ARG A 186 18.71 -9.67 13.65
C ARG A 186 19.33 -11.06 13.55
N GLY A 187 18.50 -12.10 13.55
CA GLY A 187 18.99 -13.45 13.37
C GLY A 187 19.71 -13.61 12.03
N ARG A 188 19.13 -13.10 10.94
CA ARG A 188 19.75 -13.13 9.60
C ARG A 188 21.07 -12.36 9.57
N LEU A 189 21.11 -11.17 10.16
CA LEU A 189 22.32 -10.36 10.24
C LEU A 189 23.46 -11.13 10.93
N ALA A 190 23.19 -11.76 12.07
CA ALA A 190 24.18 -12.60 12.76
C ALA A 190 24.67 -13.77 11.89
N SER A 191 23.78 -14.42 11.13
CA SER A 191 24.19 -15.49 10.19
C SER A 191 24.99 -14.98 8.99
N LEU A 192 24.83 -13.71 8.62
CA LEU A 192 25.59 -13.07 7.54
C LEU A 192 26.96 -12.58 8.01
N GLU A 193 27.10 -12.18 9.27
CA GLU A 193 28.38 -11.80 9.87
C GLU A 193 29.39 -12.94 9.85
N ASP A 194 28.93 -14.17 10.08
CA ASP A 194 29.77 -15.37 10.05
C ASP A 194 30.03 -15.91 8.63
N PHE A 195 29.39 -15.34 7.59
CA PHE A 195 29.43 -15.88 6.22
C PHE A 195 30.38 -15.10 5.29
N ASN A 196 31.52 -15.73 4.96
CA ASN A 196 32.53 -15.13 4.08
C ASN A 196 32.30 -15.35 2.56
N GLY A 197 31.31 -16.15 2.16
CA GLY A 197 31.05 -16.45 0.74
C GLY A 197 30.22 -15.40 -0.02
N SER A 198 30.02 -15.64 -1.32
CA SER A 198 28.99 -14.96 -2.12
C SER A 198 27.61 -15.50 -1.76
N LEU A 199 26.62 -14.62 -1.70
CA LEU A 199 25.24 -15.00 -1.41
C LEU A 199 24.54 -15.48 -2.70
N SER A 200 23.58 -16.41 -2.55
CA SER A 200 22.78 -16.91 -3.67
C SER A 200 21.66 -15.94 -4.04
N SER A 201 21.15 -16.04 -5.27
CA SER A 201 19.94 -15.30 -5.69
C SER A 201 18.73 -15.59 -4.79
N GLU A 202 18.65 -16.80 -4.23
CA GLU A 202 17.60 -17.19 -3.29
C GLU A 202 17.72 -16.46 -1.95
N ALA A 203 18.95 -16.24 -1.47
CA ALA A 203 19.20 -15.46 -0.27
C ALA A 203 18.78 -13.99 -0.46
N TYR A 204 19.08 -13.40 -1.62
CA TYR A 204 18.62 -12.05 -1.97
C TYR A 204 17.08 -11.96 -1.96
N GLU A 205 16.42 -12.87 -2.67
CA GLU A 205 14.96 -12.93 -2.76
C GLU A 205 14.29 -13.11 -1.40
N LYS A 206 14.96 -13.78 -0.47
CA LYS A 206 14.49 -13.92 0.91
C LYS A 206 14.50 -12.59 1.65
N GLU A 207 15.59 -11.86 1.58
CA GLU A 207 15.71 -10.56 2.26
C GLU A 207 14.82 -9.50 1.62
N LEU A 208 14.70 -9.52 0.29
CA LEU A 208 13.76 -8.64 -0.41
C LEU A 208 12.34 -8.85 0.13
N ARG A 209 11.87 -10.10 0.25
CA ARG A 209 10.54 -10.39 0.82
C ARG A 209 10.41 -9.90 2.26
N SER A 210 11.42 -10.09 3.10
CA SER A 210 11.42 -9.55 4.48
C SER A 210 11.22 -8.03 4.48
N ALA A 211 11.96 -7.30 3.63
CA ALA A 211 11.79 -5.86 3.49
C ALA A 211 10.40 -5.48 2.94
N ARG A 212 9.82 -6.29 2.04
CA ARG A 212 8.43 -6.10 1.60
C ARG A 212 7.46 -6.22 2.76
N VAL A 213 7.61 -7.21 3.63
CA VAL A 213 6.74 -7.37 4.81
C VAL A 213 6.84 -6.15 5.72
N CYS A 214 8.05 -5.66 6.00
CA CYS A 214 8.25 -4.46 6.81
C CYS A 214 7.58 -3.24 6.18
N HIS A 215 7.75 -3.04 4.87
CA HIS A 215 7.09 -1.96 4.13
C HIS A 215 5.57 -2.04 4.22
N GLU A 216 4.99 -3.23 3.97
CA GLU A 216 3.53 -3.40 4.01
C GLU A 216 2.98 -3.27 5.43
N LEU A 217 3.70 -3.71 6.47
CA LEU A 217 3.34 -3.46 7.87
C LEU A 217 3.28 -1.96 8.17
N VAL A 218 4.33 -1.22 7.82
CA VAL A 218 4.38 0.23 8.03
C VAL A 218 3.28 0.94 7.23
N ARG A 219 3.03 0.51 6.00
CA ARG A 219 1.98 1.08 5.14
C ARG A 219 0.58 0.81 5.69
N ARG A 220 0.26 -0.47 5.98
CA ARG A 220 -1.11 -0.98 6.20
C ARG A 220 -1.50 -1.16 7.67
N ALA A 221 -0.52 -1.24 8.58
CA ALA A 221 -0.75 -1.34 10.02
C ALA A 221 -0.14 -0.10 10.71
N PRO A 222 -0.85 1.04 10.78
CA PRO A 222 -0.31 2.31 11.28
C PRO A 222 0.30 2.21 12.69
N ARG A 223 -0.23 1.33 13.54
CA ARG A 223 0.32 1.09 14.90
C ARG A 223 1.74 0.51 14.88
N SER A 224 2.13 -0.21 13.83
CA SER A 224 3.50 -0.72 13.67
C SER A 224 4.52 0.40 13.37
N ARG A 225 4.07 1.58 12.91
CA ARG A 225 4.93 2.76 12.65
C ARG A 225 5.58 3.31 13.92
N PHE A 226 4.94 3.15 15.07
CA PHE A 226 5.50 3.61 16.35
C PHE A 226 6.79 2.87 16.72
N LEU A 227 6.97 1.64 16.24
CA LEU A 227 8.17 0.84 16.51
C LEU A 227 9.30 1.08 15.52
N THR A 228 9.00 1.45 14.27
CA THR A 228 10.05 1.89 13.35
C THR A 228 10.74 3.17 13.81
N LYS A 229 10.16 3.91 14.75
CA LYS A 229 10.84 5.02 15.44
C LYS A 229 11.88 4.58 16.48
N GLN A 230 11.96 3.28 16.81
CA GLN A 230 13.06 2.79 17.66
C GLN A 230 14.34 2.69 16.81
N PRO A 231 15.39 3.46 17.13
CA PRO A 231 16.61 3.55 16.32
C PRO A 231 17.22 2.17 16.05
N MET A 232 17.21 1.27 17.04
CA MET A 232 17.75 -0.09 16.92
C MET A 232 17.17 -0.91 15.75
N PHE A 233 15.89 -0.72 15.39
CA PHE A 233 15.30 -1.47 14.28
C PHE A 233 15.74 -0.94 12.91
N LEU A 234 15.73 0.38 12.73
CA LEU A 234 16.21 1.00 11.49
C LEU A 234 17.71 0.73 11.30
N ASP A 235 18.50 0.79 12.37
CA ASP A 235 19.92 0.43 12.36
C ASP A 235 20.12 -1.03 11.95
N THR A 236 19.27 -1.95 12.44
CA THR A 236 19.34 -3.37 12.04
C THR A 236 19.05 -3.54 10.55
N LEU A 237 18.06 -2.84 10.01
CA LEU A 237 17.75 -2.88 8.58
C LEU A 237 18.87 -2.25 7.74
N ASP A 238 19.45 -1.15 8.19
CA ASP A 238 20.58 -0.47 7.54
C ASP A 238 21.80 -1.37 7.47
N ASN A 239 22.15 -2.02 8.58
CA ASN A 239 23.24 -2.97 8.63
C ASN A 239 22.98 -4.17 7.70
N LEU A 240 21.75 -4.67 7.65
CA LEU A 240 21.38 -5.76 6.76
C LEU A 240 21.53 -5.36 5.28
N VAL A 241 21.00 -4.19 4.89
CA VAL A 241 21.14 -3.67 3.52
C VAL A 241 22.60 -3.38 3.18
N GLY A 242 23.38 -2.83 4.10
CA GLY A 242 24.83 -2.61 3.95
C GLY A 242 25.57 -3.91 3.65
N ARG A 243 25.30 -4.97 4.43
CA ARG A 243 25.89 -6.30 4.19
C ARG A 243 25.45 -6.90 2.85
N MET A 244 24.23 -6.64 2.41
CA MET A 244 23.78 -7.06 1.10
C MET A 244 24.47 -6.28 -0.04
N CYS A 245 24.71 -4.98 0.13
CA CYS A 245 25.52 -4.17 -0.81
C CYS A 245 26.94 -4.71 -0.96
N ASP A 246 27.55 -5.22 0.13
CA ASP A 246 28.90 -5.79 0.09
C ASP A 246 28.97 -7.10 -0.70
N LYS A 247 27.86 -7.83 -0.79
CA LYS A 247 27.78 -9.20 -1.33
C LYS A 247 27.09 -9.27 -2.70
N PHE A 248 26.39 -8.23 -3.14
CA PHE A 248 25.68 -8.17 -4.41
C PHE A 248 25.96 -6.87 -5.18
N PRO A 249 25.96 -6.90 -6.53
CA PRO A 249 26.09 -5.68 -7.32
C PRO A 249 24.89 -4.74 -7.11
N ARG A 250 25.15 -3.42 -7.03
CA ARG A 250 24.16 -2.40 -6.60
C ARG A 250 22.88 -2.38 -7.43
N ASN A 251 22.95 -2.64 -8.73
CA ASN A 251 21.81 -2.67 -9.64
C ASN A 251 20.74 -3.71 -9.27
N ASN A 252 21.10 -4.75 -8.51
CA ASN A 252 20.14 -5.71 -7.97
C ASN A 252 19.51 -5.22 -6.66
N LEU A 253 20.04 -4.18 -6.01
CA LEU A 253 19.63 -3.75 -4.67
C LEU A 253 18.69 -2.53 -4.66
N ASP A 254 18.46 -1.89 -5.80
CA ASP A 254 17.68 -0.65 -5.91
C ASP A 254 16.27 -0.79 -5.30
N GLU A 255 15.57 -1.90 -5.54
CA GLU A 255 14.23 -2.13 -4.98
C GLU A 255 14.25 -2.32 -3.46
N LEU A 256 15.31 -2.93 -2.92
CA LEU A 256 15.48 -3.10 -1.47
C LEU A 256 15.77 -1.76 -0.80
N ILE A 257 16.70 -0.98 -1.37
CA ILE A 257 17.05 0.37 -0.91
C ILE A 257 15.81 1.27 -0.96
N ARG A 258 15.10 1.29 -2.09
CA ARG A 258 13.87 2.09 -2.25
C ARG A 258 12.81 1.75 -1.20
N ARG A 259 12.63 0.47 -0.86
CA ARG A 259 11.69 0.05 0.19
C ARG A 259 12.14 0.48 1.57
N LEU A 260 13.43 0.38 1.87
CA LEU A 260 14.01 0.86 3.12
C LEU A 260 13.83 2.37 3.27
N ASP A 261 14.06 3.14 2.21
CA ASP A 261 13.83 4.58 2.21
C ASP A 261 12.36 4.90 2.50
N ILE A 262 11.41 4.18 1.89
CA ILE A 262 9.98 4.35 2.20
C ILE A 262 9.70 4.03 3.67
N ILE A 263 10.26 2.95 4.22
CA ILE A 263 10.09 2.58 5.64
C ILE A 263 10.61 3.71 6.55
N LYS A 264 11.80 4.25 6.26
CA LYS A 264 12.41 5.35 7.03
C LYS A 264 11.59 6.63 6.95
N ARG A 265 11.15 6.99 5.75
CA ARG A 265 10.25 8.13 5.49
C ARG A 265 8.95 8.04 6.31
N LEU A 266 8.26 6.90 6.20
CA LEU A 266 7.03 6.64 6.95
C LEU A 266 7.26 6.57 8.47
N ALA A 267 8.44 6.16 8.93
CA ALA A 267 8.83 6.16 10.34
C ALA A 267 9.15 7.57 10.87
N ALA A 268 9.79 8.40 10.06
CA ALA A 268 10.17 9.77 10.39
C ALA A 268 8.99 10.75 10.32
N SER A 269 7.92 10.42 9.58
CA SER A 269 6.78 11.30 9.37
C SER A 269 6.08 11.75 10.68
N PRO A 270 5.97 13.07 10.92
CA PRO A 270 5.28 13.64 12.10
C PRO A 270 3.77 13.39 12.16
N LYS A 271 3.12 12.94 11.08
CA LYS A 271 1.67 12.64 11.01
C LYS A 271 1.24 11.42 11.84
N THR A 272 2.10 10.96 12.75
CA THR A 272 1.93 9.81 13.65
C THR A 272 1.22 10.18 14.96
N HIS A 273 0.56 11.33 15.05
CA HIS A 273 -0.21 11.74 16.24
C HIS A 273 -1.73 11.69 16.07
N LEU A 274 -2.25 10.83 15.18
CA LEU A 274 -3.65 10.42 15.23
C LEU A 274 -3.73 9.03 15.87
N ALA A 275 -3.72 9.07 17.21
CA ALA A 275 -4.03 8.04 18.22
C ALA A 275 -3.00 8.05 19.35
N ARG A 276 -2.81 9.21 20.00
CA ARG A 276 -2.48 9.21 21.42
C ARG A 276 -3.75 9.63 22.13
N GLU A 277 -4.23 8.75 23.02
CA GLU A 277 -5.26 9.11 23.99
C GLU A 277 -4.76 10.32 24.77
N ASP A 278 -5.46 11.45 24.66
CA ASP A 278 -5.37 12.51 25.65
C ASP A 278 -5.98 11.98 26.96
N THR A 279 -5.12 11.48 27.84
CA THR A 279 -5.32 11.69 29.27
C THR A 279 -4.27 12.71 29.72
N PRO A 280 -4.65 13.99 29.89
CA PRO A 280 -3.78 14.94 30.57
C PRO A 280 -3.87 14.66 32.08
N ARG A 281 -2.90 13.93 32.62
CA ARG A 281 -2.58 14.06 34.05
C ARG A 281 -1.55 15.16 34.21
N ALA A 282 -2.06 16.38 34.38
CA ALA A 282 -1.34 17.38 35.13
C ALA A 282 -1.29 16.92 36.60
N LEU A 283 -0.09 16.67 37.11
CA LEU A 283 0.19 16.75 38.55
C LEU A 283 0.51 18.24 38.79
N GLU A 284 -0.46 18.99 39.30
CA GLU A 284 -0.67 19.24 40.74
C GLU A 284 0.26 20.33 41.25
N GLN A 285 -0.30 21.54 41.37
CA GLN A 285 -0.12 22.38 42.55
C GLN A 285 -1.32 23.33 42.67
N GLY A 286 -2.10 23.13 43.75
CA GLY A 286 -2.80 24.23 44.42
C GLY A 286 -4.29 24.40 44.12
N SER A 287 -5.09 23.80 45.00
CA SER A 287 -6.34 24.33 45.57
C SER A 287 -7.64 24.23 44.76
N GLN A 288 -8.55 23.47 45.38
CA GLN A 288 -10.01 23.49 45.28
C GLN A 288 -10.58 24.89 44.98
N ASP A 289 -11.46 25.01 44.00
CA ASP A 289 -12.92 25.01 44.22
C ASP A 289 -13.68 25.51 42.98
N ASN A 290 -14.89 24.95 42.81
CA ASN A 290 -16.02 25.44 42.01
C ASN A 290 -16.02 25.26 40.49
N LEU A 291 -16.91 24.32 40.10
CA LEU A 291 -17.62 24.22 38.83
C LEU A 291 -18.17 25.58 38.36
N THR A 292 -17.79 26.01 37.17
CA THR A 292 -18.71 26.67 36.21
C THR A 292 -18.22 26.42 34.78
N SER A 293 -19.17 26.03 33.94
CA SER A 293 -19.11 25.75 32.51
C SER A 293 -18.27 26.74 31.69
N ASN A 294 -17.24 26.25 31.00
CA ASN A 294 -16.73 26.88 29.79
C ASN A 294 -17.26 26.11 28.58
N PRO A 295 -17.91 26.76 27.59
CA PRO A 295 -18.29 26.10 26.36
C PRO A 295 -17.01 25.72 25.61
N THR A 296 -16.85 24.44 25.29
CA THR A 296 -15.84 23.99 24.34
C THR A 296 -16.01 24.82 23.07
N ILE A 297 -15.02 25.65 22.72
CA ILE A 297 -15.03 26.37 21.45
C ILE A 297 -15.02 25.31 20.36
N ILE A 298 -16.12 25.21 19.62
CA ILE A 298 -16.28 24.29 18.51
C ILE A 298 -15.59 24.94 17.32
N ASP A 299 -14.53 24.32 16.83
CA ASP A 299 -13.85 24.75 15.61
C ASP A 299 -14.66 24.24 14.41
N GLU A 300 -15.36 25.13 13.69
CA GLU A 300 -16.21 24.82 12.54
C GLU A 300 -15.52 25.19 11.22
N PRO A 301 -15.76 24.46 10.11
CA PRO A 301 -15.23 24.85 8.80
C PRO A 301 -15.88 26.16 8.31
N GLY A 302 -15.09 27.04 7.69
CA GLY A 302 -15.59 28.33 7.22
C GLY A 302 -14.77 29.55 7.64
N GLY A 303 -14.37 30.38 6.66
CA GLY A 303 -14.02 31.78 6.90
C GLY A 303 -12.56 32.07 7.30
N ARG A 304 -11.67 31.06 7.34
CA ARG A 304 -10.22 31.27 7.56
C ARG A 304 -9.53 31.87 6.33
N HIS A 305 -9.93 31.44 5.14
CA HIS A 305 -9.45 31.91 3.83
C HIS A 305 -10.52 31.70 2.74
N ASP A 306 -10.27 32.19 1.53
CA ASP A 306 -11.14 32.09 0.33
C ASP A 306 -11.43 30.66 -0.17
N ASN A 307 -10.85 29.65 0.47
CA ASN A 307 -11.04 28.23 0.15
C ASN A 307 -11.48 27.40 1.36
N ASP A 308 -11.76 28.05 2.49
CA ASP A 308 -12.29 27.42 3.70
C ASP A 308 -13.80 27.59 3.70
N PHE A 309 -14.48 26.72 2.95
CA PHE A 309 -15.94 26.65 2.89
C PHE A 309 -16.48 25.56 3.81
N ALA A 310 -17.69 25.77 4.32
CA ALA A 310 -18.41 24.75 5.09
C ALA A 310 -18.85 23.57 4.19
N ASP A 311 -19.30 23.85 2.96
CA ASP A 311 -19.62 22.83 1.96
C ASP A 311 -18.36 22.44 1.17
N ILE A 312 -18.04 21.15 1.15
CA ILE A 312 -16.90 20.61 0.39
C ILE A 312 -17.04 20.74 -1.12
N ALA A 313 -18.27 20.88 -1.63
CA ALA A 313 -18.51 21.07 -3.07
C ALA A 313 -17.93 22.40 -3.59
N ASP A 314 -17.80 23.39 -2.71
CA ASP A 314 -17.25 24.71 -3.03
C ASP A 314 -15.73 24.78 -2.82
N VAL A 315 -15.13 23.76 -2.17
CA VAL A 315 -13.69 23.73 -1.88
C VAL A 315 -12.89 23.34 -3.12
N ALA A 316 -12.01 24.22 -3.57
CA ALA A 316 -11.07 23.93 -4.63
C ALA A 316 -10.03 22.91 -4.19
N ILE A 317 -9.78 21.90 -5.03
CA ILE A 317 -8.81 20.84 -4.77
C ILE A 317 -7.40 21.42 -4.64
N LEU A 318 -6.97 22.25 -5.60
CA LEU A 318 -5.66 22.90 -5.55
C LEU A 318 -5.68 24.06 -4.53
N PRO A 319 -4.57 24.32 -3.82
CA PRO A 319 -4.47 25.46 -2.90
C PRO A 319 -4.70 26.80 -3.61
N THR A 320 -5.42 27.71 -2.96
CA THR A 320 -5.57 29.10 -3.45
C THR A 320 -4.42 29.97 -2.95
N THR A 321 -4.21 31.12 -3.60
CA THR A 321 -3.20 32.08 -3.16
C THR A 321 -3.42 32.55 -1.72
N GLN A 322 -4.67 32.78 -1.30
CA GLN A 322 -4.94 33.23 0.07
C GLN A 322 -4.71 32.12 1.10
N GLU A 323 -4.97 30.87 0.75
CA GLU A 323 -4.64 29.67 1.55
C GLU A 323 -3.12 29.48 1.71
N LEU A 324 -2.33 29.86 0.70
CA LEU A 324 -0.87 29.83 0.77
C LEU A 324 -0.30 30.92 1.67
N ILE A 325 -0.82 32.14 1.56
CA ILE A 325 -0.28 33.31 2.27
C ILE A 325 -0.69 33.37 3.74
N ARG A 326 -1.91 32.93 4.09
CA ARG A 326 -2.43 33.04 5.47
C ARG A 326 -2.02 31.83 6.32
N VAL A 327 -1.42 32.09 7.47
CA VAL A 327 -0.98 31.08 8.45
C VAL A 327 -2.11 30.81 9.46
N TYR A 328 -3.24 30.26 9.01
CA TYR A 328 -4.23 29.67 9.91
C TYR A 328 -4.07 28.14 9.90
N GLU A 329 -4.37 27.49 11.02
CA GLU A 329 -4.47 26.03 11.05
C GLU A 329 -5.67 25.59 10.21
N GLU A 330 -5.45 24.66 9.27
CA GLU A 330 -6.51 24.10 8.45
C GLU A 330 -7.53 23.36 9.34
N TYR A 331 -8.82 23.52 9.03
CA TYR A 331 -9.84 22.71 9.69
C TYR A 331 -9.69 21.24 9.29
N LEU A 332 -9.34 20.40 10.26
CA LEU A 332 -9.24 18.95 10.08
C LEU A 332 -10.32 18.24 10.90
N PRO A 333 -11.31 17.61 10.23
CA PRO A 333 -12.38 16.91 10.93
C PRO A 333 -11.85 15.69 11.68
N SER A 334 -12.45 15.41 12.84
CA SER A 334 -12.07 14.26 13.66
C SER A 334 -12.51 12.95 13.02
N THR A 335 -11.60 11.97 12.96
CA THR A 335 -11.89 10.60 12.53
C THR A 335 -12.70 9.80 13.56
N ASN A 336 -12.89 10.34 14.77
CA ASN A 336 -13.79 9.75 15.77
C ASN A 336 -15.21 10.26 15.55
N PHE A 337 -16.09 9.37 15.08
CA PHE A 337 -17.49 9.68 14.79
C PHE A 337 -18.33 10.04 16.03
N SER A 338 -17.81 9.83 17.24
CA SER A 338 -18.45 10.29 18.48
C SER A 338 -18.19 11.76 18.78
N ASN A 339 -17.19 12.37 18.15
CA ASN A 339 -16.91 13.80 18.30
C ASN A 339 -17.91 14.63 17.49
N HIS A 340 -18.15 15.86 17.96
CA HIS A 340 -19.01 16.82 17.28
C HIS A 340 -18.48 17.14 15.87
N HIS A 341 -19.40 17.34 14.94
CA HIS A 341 -19.14 17.66 13.54
C HIS A 341 -20.26 18.58 13.04
N VAL A 342 -19.95 19.48 12.09
CA VAL A 342 -20.93 20.46 11.58
C VAL A 342 -22.10 19.80 10.83
N LEU A 343 -21.84 18.63 10.22
CA LEU A 343 -22.84 17.80 9.56
C LEU A 343 -23.36 16.71 10.50
N GLU A 344 -24.68 16.66 10.67
CA GLU A 344 -25.37 15.65 11.49
C GLU A 344 -25.53 14.29 10.76
N ASP A 345 -25.66 14.31 9.43
CA ASP A 345 -25.76 13.08 8.64
C ASP A 345 -24.42 12.32 8.60
N ILE A 346 -24.46 11.04 8.98
CA ILE A 346 -23.27 10.20 9.15
C ILE A 346 -22.55 9.98 7.81
N PHE A 347 -23.30 9.83 6.70
CA PHE A 347 -22.71 9.58 5.39
C PHE A 347 -22.08 10.85 4.83
N GLN A 348 -22.78 11.98 4.89
CA GLN A 348 -22.24 13.28 4.46
C GLN A 348 -21.01 13.67 5.29
N ARG A 349 -21.04 13.43 6.60
CA ARG A 349 -19.87 13.60 7.47
C ARG A 349 -18.71 12.71 7.04
N TYR A 350 -18.96 11.44 6.73
CA TYR A 350 -17.90 10.52 6.30
C TYR A 350 -17.23 11.02 5.02
N ILE A 351 -18.01 11.49 4.05
CA ILE A 351 -17.50 12.04 2.80
C ILE A 351 -16.74 13.37 3.02
N ASP A 352 -17.29 14.30 3.82
CA ASP A 352 -16.60 15.54 4.20
C ASP A 352 -15.25 15.25 4.87
N SER A 353 -15.27 14.34 5.84
CA SER A 353 -14.07 13.97 6.59
C SER A 353 -13.00 13.37 5.70
N LEU A 354 -13.38 12.43 4.82
CA LEU A 354 -12.45 11.85 3.87
C LEU A 354 -11.91 12.88 2.88
N PHE A 355 -12.77 13.72 2.31
CA PHE A 355 -12.36 14.73 1.34
C PHE A 355 -11.32 15.69 1.95
N ARG A 356 -11.61 16.26 3.13
CA ARG A 356 -10.72 17.22 3.80
C ARG A 356 -9.40 16.58 4.20
N LEU A 357 -9.42 15.36 4.75
CA LEU A 357 -8.21 14.63 5.14
C LEU A 357 -7.36 14.23 3.93
N ILE A 358 -7.97 13.72 2.85
CA ILE A 358 -7.26 13.36 1.61
C ILE A 358 -6.67 14.60 0.95
N ARG A 359 -7.44 15.69 0.87
CA ARG A 359 -6.98 16.97 0.31
C ARG A 359 -5.79 17.49 1.11
N TYR A 360 -5.89 17.52 2.43
CA TYR A 360 -4.77 17.92 3.31
C TYR A 360 -3.53 17.05 3.11
N ASP A 361 -3.71 15.73 3.05
CA ASP A 361 -2.58 14.80 2.86
C ASP A 361 -1.91 14.95 1.49
N THR A 362 -2.69 15.18 0.44
CA THR A 362 -2.20 15.27 -0.94
C THR A 362 -1.64 16.65 -1.26
N MET A 363 -2.32 17.71 -0.84
CA MET A 363 -2.02 19.10 -1.20
C MET A 363 -1.16 19.80 -0.17
N GLY A 364 -1.19 19.40 1.10
CA GLY A 364 -0.40 20.02 2.17
C GLY A 364 1.09 20.16 1.84
N PRO A 365 1.75 19.14 1.26
CA PRO A 365 3.13 19.28 0.83
C PRO A 365 3.34 20.25 -0.34
N ILE A 366 2.43 20.23 -1.33
CA ILE A 366 2.47 21.15 -2.48
C ILE A 366 2.31 22.59 -1.97
N ALA A 367 1.32 22.82 -1.09
CA ALA A 367 1.08 24.11 -0.47
C ALA A 367 2.31 24.61 0.30
N LYS A 368 3.00 23.73 1.03
CA LYS A 368 4.23 24.07 1.73
C LYS A 368 5.36 24.47 0.79
N VAL A 369 5.52 23.77 -0.34
CA VAL A 369 6.50 24.12 -1.39
C VAL A 369 6.20 25.48 -1.99
N LEU A 370 4.95 25.70 -2.40
CA LEU A 370 4.51 26.96 -2.98
C LEU A 370 4.69 28.14 -2.00
N ARG A 371 4.35 27.94 -0.72
CA ARG A 371 4.58 28.94 0.33
C ARG A 371 6.07 29.24 0.52
N SER A 372 6.95 28.24 0.43
CA SER A 372 8.40 28.48 0.51
C SER A 372 8.94 29.23 -0.70
N LEU A 373 8.43 28.94 -1.89
CA LEU A 373 8.76 29.66 -3.12
C LEU A 373 8.30 31.11 -3.06
N GLU A 374 7.07 31.34 -2.59
CA GLU A 374 6.49 32.68 -2.45
C GLU A 374 7.26 33.55 -1.45
N ASN A 375 7.85 32.95 -0.41
CA ASN A 375 8.70 33.64 0.57
C ASN A 375 10.18 33.73 0.16
N SER A 376 10.59 33.15 -0.97
CA SER A 376 11.98 33.16 -1.45
C SER A 376 12.18 34.24 -2.51
N ASP A 377 13.23 35.05 -2.36
CA ASP A 377 13.66 36.03 -3.38
C ASP A 377 14.31 35.36 -4.61
N ASN A 378 14.64 34.07 -4.51
CA ASN A 378 15.26 33.29 -5.58
C ASN A 378 14.40 32.06 -5.94
N PRO A 379 13.65 32.10 -7.06
CA PRO A 379 12.77 31.01 -7.46
C PRO A 379 13.55 29.75 -7.91
N MET A 380 14.84 29.88 -8.24
CA MET A 380 15.70 28.75 -8.63
C MET A 380 16.32 28.00 -7.44
N GLU A 381 16.34 28.61 -6.24
CA GLU A 381 16.77 27.93 -5.00
C GLU A 381 15.65 27.07 -4.39
N GLY A 382 14.46 27.08 -5.00
CA GLY A 382 13.32 26.23 -4.65
C GLY A 382 13.52 24.76 -4.97
N CYS A 383 14.62 24.18 -4.52
CA CYS A 383 14.74 22.74 -4.32
C CYS A 383 14.34 22.46 -2.87
N LEU A 384 13.15 21.90 -2.69
CA LEU A 384 12.72 21.46 -1.37
C LEU A 384 13.06 19.97 -1.22
N ASP A 385 14.16 19.70 -0.55
CA ASP A 385 14.46 18.39 0.04
C ASP A 385 13.90 18.38 1.48
N GLN A 386 12.59 18.21 1.60
CA GLN A 386 11.95 18.06 2.90
C GLN A 386 11.40 16.65 3.08
N GLN A 387 12.22 15.80 3.73
CA GLN A 387 11.97 14.50 4.34
C GLN A 387 11.29 13.42 3.45
N ASP A 388 10.18 13.73 2.75
CA ASP A 388 9.40 12.78 1.94
C ASP A 388 9.05 13.25 0.52
N ILE A 389 9.21 14.53 0.17
CA ILE A 389 8.79 15.08 -1.13
C ILE A 389 9.93 15.89 -1.72
N ARG A 390 10.32 15.51 -2.94
CA ARG A 390 11.28 16.22 -3.76
C ARG A 390 10.51 17.04 -4.78
N ALA A 391 10.71 18.36 -4.75
CA ALA A 391 10.20 19.27 -5.75
C ALA A 391 11.39 19.95 -6.43
N ASP A 392 11.54 19.72 -7.73
CA ASP A 392 12.50 20.43 -8.57
C ASP A 392 11.75 21.56 -9.30
N THR A 393 12.27 22.78 -9.24
CA THR A 393 11.66 23.95 -9.88
C THR A 393 12.24 24.16 -11.27
N TYR A 394 11.37 24.20 -12.30
CA TYR A 394 11.76 24.46 -13.69
C TYR A 394 11.16 25.78 -14.15
N LEU A 395 12.02 26.75 -14.47
CA LEU A 395 11.58 28.04 -15.00
C LEU A 395 11.25 27.97 -16.49
N SER A 396 10.44 28.92 -16.96
CA SER A 396 10.04 29.05 -18.37
C SER A 396 9.34 27.79 -18.91
N CYS A 397 8.60 27.10 -18.04
CA CYS A 397 7.76 25.98 -18.45
C CYS A 397 6.60 26.48 -19.31
N SER A 398 6.32 25.80 -20.42
CA SER A 398 5.15 26.06 -21.25
C SER A 398 4.33 24.79 -21.40
N VAL A 399 3.01 24.91 -21.25
CA VAL A 399 2.07 23.82 -21.50
C VAL A 399 1.75 23.81 -22.98
N HIS A 400 2.14 22.75 -23.67
CA HIS A 400 1.86 22.60 -25.09
C HIS A 400 0.47 22.02 -25.35
N ASP A 401 0.10 21.00 -24.57
CA ASP A 401 -1.15 20.29 -24.78
C ASP A 401 -1.63 19.63 -23.48
N ILE A 402 -2.96 19.56 -23.33
CA ILE A 402 -3.65 18.86 -22.26
C ILE A 402 -4.72 18.00 -22.93
N PHE A 403 -4.54 16.69 -22.90
CA PHE A 403 -5.46 15.77 -23.57
C PHE A 403 -5.72 14.52 -22.74
N MET A 404 -6.87 13.91 -22.99
CA MET A 404 -7.27 12.68 -22.34
C MET A 404 -7.10 11.52 -23.32
N THR A 405 -6.42 10.46 -22.91
CA THR A 405 -6.23 9.29 -23.75
C THR A 405 -7.54 8.52 -23.91
N HIS A 406 -7.59 7.61 -24.89
CA HIS A 406 -8.71 6.67 -25.04
C HIS A 406 -8.95 5.78 -23.80
N ARG A 407 -7.98 5.71 -22.88
CA ARG A 407 -8.11 5.01 -21.58
C ARG A 407 -8.54 5.94 -20.43
N GLN A 408 -9.00 7.14 -20.73
CA GLN A 408 -9.37 8.17 -19.73
C GLN A 408 -8.19 8.62 -18.84
N GLU A 409 -6.95 8.49 -19.33
CA GLU A 409 -5.78 9.02 -18.63
C GLU A 409 -5.56 10.48 -19.03
N LEU A 410 -5.45 11.39 -18.07
CA LEU A 410 -5.04 12.77 -18.31
C LEU A 410 -3.54 12.81 -18.63
N ARG A 411 -3.18 13.36 -19.80
CA ARG A 411 -1.79 13.64 -20.17
C ARG A 411 -1.59 15.14 -20.36
N VAL A 412 -0.51 15.64 -19.79
CA VAL A 412 -0.08 17.03 -19.93
C VAL A 412 1.30 17.03 -20.57
N MET A 413 1.43 17.72 -21.70
CA MET A 413 2.70 17.89 -22.39
C MET A 413 3.29 19.25 -22.02
N LEU A 414 4.45 19.22 -21.37
CA LEU A 414 5.18 20.39 -20.89
C LEU A 414 6.51 20.50 -21.64
N SER A 415 6.96 21.72 -21.91
CA SER A 415 8.34 22.00 -22.32
C SER A 415 8.98 22.98 -21.36
N PHE A 416 10.26 22.78 -21.09
CA PHE A 416 11.06 23.65 -20.25
C PHE A 416 12.54 23.58 -20.68
N PRO A 417 13.34 24.62 -20.42
CA PRO A 417 14.77 24.60 -20.71
C PRO A 417 15.49 23.49 -19.95
N LEU A 418 16.47 22.85 -20.59
CA LEU A 418 17.25 21.78 -19.97
C LEU A 418 18.03 22.33 -18.75
N PRO A 419 17.94 21.69 -17.57
CA PRO A 419 18.70 22.12 -16.40
C PRO A 419 20.22 22.04 -16.64
N PRO A 420 20.99 23.01 -16.13
CA PRO A 420 22.44 23.07 -16.33
C PRO A 420 23.17 21.85 -15.75
N GLU A 421 22.64 21.19 -14.72
CA GLU A 421 23.22 19.98 -14.13
C GLU A 421 23.26 18.80 -15.11
N ILE A 422 22.31 18.75 -16.06
CA ILE A 422 22.17 17.69 -17.06
C ILE A 422 22.94 18.04 -18.36
N SER A 423 23.05 19.33 -18.67
CA SER A 423 23.84 19.83 -19.82
C SER A 423 25.32 19.44 -19.75
N ASN A 424 25.89 19.34 -18.55
CA ASN A 424 27.32 19.01 -18.38
C ASN A 424 27.63 17.51 -18.58
N GLN A 425 26.65 16.62 -18.44
CA GLN A 425 26.85 15.17 -18.63
C GLN A 425 26.75 14.73 -20.10
N SER A 426 26.03 15.48 -20.93
CA SER A 426 25.86 15.18 -22.35
C SER A 426 27.08 15.58 -23.20
N SER A 427 27.99 16.38 -22.65
CA SER A 427 29.21 16.84 -23.32
C SER A 427 30.41 15.88 -23.17
N GLN A 428 30.24 14.75 -22.48
CA GLN A 428 31.29 13.74 -22.22
C GLN A 428 31.03 12.37 -22.88
N ARG A 429 30.19 12.31 -23.93
CA ARG A 429 30.05 11.09 -24.75
C ARG A 429 30.71 11.23 -26.10
#